data_AF-A0A3R6KQL9-F1
#
_entry.id   AF-A0A3R6KQL9-F1
#
_cell.length_a   1.000
_cell.length_b   1.000
_cell.length_c   1.000
_cell.angle_alpha   90.00
_cell.angle_beta   90.00
_cell.angle_gamma   90.00
#
_symmetry.space_group_name_H-M   'P 1'
#
loop_
_entity.id
_entity.type
_entity.pdbx_description
1 polymer ?
#
loop_
_entity_poly.entity_id
_entity_poly.type
_entity_poly.pdbx_seq_one_letter_code
_entity_poly.pdbx_strand_id
1 'polypeptide(L)'
;MRFIKKCRFQCLNLRVHYRETRFSRNPKISRVLTEFGWVRELNEGVKKIFIDMSEGNLEAPMYSDYANTVRLTYYIRVLGDSYSMSSLMITNFLMEKYGVTLEELHALAMENLEQFSPVVCVSLMDTAEEVIADGLSEREGLSDEEAREHAGEIISNGGMEMYYLSNEFKINGAVCIINEKVQQMVADQVGGDYYVLPSSVHEVIIVPKRVNVSPRELTDMVNAVNAKCVSEDEYLSDNIYQYDAKEHKFSRCVPERNLKKNLELDLEPAVDVQEEKNTLQSGLPEQSHEPMKHSGRIH
;
A
#
# COMPACT_ATOMS: atom_id res chain seq x y z
N MET A 1 -17.35 22.49 -1.91
CA MET A 1 -16.27 23.50 -2.02
C MET A 1 -15.82 24.06 -0.66
N ARG A 2 -16.48 25.09 -0.08
CA ARG A 2 -15.86 25.96 0.96
C ARG A 2 -15.39 25.34 2.28
N PHE A 3 -15.92 24.20 2.73
CA PHE A 3 -15.44 23.57 3.98
C PHE A 3 -14.12 22.82 3.74
N ILE A 4 -14.11 21.87 2.78
CA ILE A 4 -12.89 21.15 2.39
C ILE A 4 -11.77 22.11 1.96
N LYS A 5 -12.02 23.12 1.10
CA LYS A 5 -10.98 24.08 0.70
C LYS A 5 -10.62 25.13 1.79
N LYS A 6 -11.06 24.92 3.04
CA LYS A 6 -10.60 25.62 4.25
C LYS A 6 -9.93 24.68 5.26
N CYS A 7 -10.34 23.41 5.32
CA CYS A 7 -9.63 22.38 6.05
C CYS A 7 -8.29 22.09 5.36
N ARG A 8 -7.18 22.48 5.98
CA ARG A 8 -5.85 21.98 5.57
C ARG A 8 -5.85 20.46 5.71
N PHE A 9 -5.56 19.73 4.63
CA PHE A 9 -5.53 18.27 4.60
C PHE A 9 -4.22 17.74 5.18
N GLN A 10 -3.97 18.04 6.45
CA GLN A 10 -2.65 17.84 7.10
C GLN A 10 -2.28 16.37 7.37
N CYS A 11 -3.08 15.39 6.94
CA CYS A 11 -2.83 13.98 7.20
C CYS A 11 -3.21 13.11 5.98
N LEU A 12 -2.18 12.64 5.26
CA LEU A 12 -2.25 11.36 4.57
C LEU A 12 -1.92 10.25 5.57
N ASN A 13 -2.40 9.03 5.31
CA ASN A 13 -1.99 7.84 6.04
C ASN A 13 -1.92 6.64 5.09
N LEU A 14 -0.98 5.74 5.33
CA LEU A 14 -0.84 4.47 4.61
C LEU A 14 -1.42 3.35 5.47
N ARG A 15 -2.37 2.55 4.96
CA ARG A 15 -2.97 1.43 5.70
C ARG A 15 -3.15 0.18 4.85
N VAL A 16 -3.05 -0.99 5.48
CA VAL A 16 -3.48 -2.27 4.90
C VAL A 16 -4.98 -2.49 5.16
N HIS A 17 -5.55 -3.49 4.48
CA HIS A 17 -6.95 -3.90 4.66
C HIS A 17 -6.99 -5.39 5.05
N TYR A 18 -7.20 -5.65 6.34
CA TYR A 18 -7.38 -7.02 6.84
C TYR A 18 -8.71 -7.63 6.39
N ARG A 19 -8.69 -8.96 6.17
CA ARG A 19 -9.85 -9.76 5.68
C ARG A 19 -11.06 -9.76 6.61
N GLU A 20 -10.90 -9.36 7.87
CA GLU A 20 -11.96 -9.29 8.89
C GLU A 20 -12.96 -8.13 8.67
N THR A 21 -12.81 -7.22 7.69
CA THR A 21 -13.82 -6.16 7.47
C THR A 21 -15.20 -6.71 7.10
N ARG A 22 -16.09 -6.77 8.09
CA ARG A 22 -17.46 -7.33 8.00
C ARG A 22 -18.48 -6.41 7.32
N PHE A 23 -18.02 -5.33 6.70
CA PHE A 23 -18.86 -4.27 6.14
C PHE A 23 -18.62 -4.11 4.64
N SER A 24 -19.69 -4.22 3.86
CA SER A 24 -19.65 -3.94 2.43
C SER A 24 -19.28 -2.47 2.18
N ARG A 25 -18.42 -2.23 1.18
CA ARG A 25 -17.92 -0.89 0.81
C ARG A 25 -19.02 0.09 0.41
N ASN A 26 -20.22 -0.40 0.08
CA ASN A 26 -21.42 0.42 -0.06
C ASN A 26 -22.59 -0.22 0.70
N PRO A 27 -22.87 0.20 1.95
CA PRO A 27 -23.94 -0.37 2.76
C PRO A 27 -25.34 -0.22 2.16
N LYS A 28 -25.59 0.81 1.33
CA LYS A 28 -26.89 0.98 0.65
C LYS A 28 -27.09 -0.08 -0.42
N ILE A 29 -26.11 -0.28 -1.31
CA ILE A 29 -26.16 -1.34 -2.33
C ILE A 29 -26.20 -2.70 -1.65
N SER A 30 -25.38 -2.94 -0.62
CA SER A 30 -25.38 -4.19 0.12
C SER A 30 -26.76 -4.51 0.69
N ARG A 31 -27.41 -3.54 1.34
CA ARG A 31 -28.75 -3.70 1.91
C ARG A 31 -29.79 -4.00 0.82
N VAL A 32 -29.76 -3.28 -0.30
CA VAL A 32 -30.68 -3.54 -1.44
C VAL A 32 -30.47 -4.94 -2.01
N LEU A 33 -29.23 -5.41 -2.14
CA LEU A 33 -28.92 -6.77 -2.60
C LEU A 33 -29.35 -7.86 -1.59
N THR A 34 -29.29 -7.58 -0.29
CA THR A 34 -29.88 -8.45 0.75
C THR A 34 -31.40 -8.45 0.70
N GLU A 35 -32.03 -7.27 0.55
CA GLU A 35 -33.50 -7.11 0.46
C GLU A 35 -34.09 -7.78 -0.80
N PHE A 36 -33.33 -7.87 -1.90
CA PHE A 36 -33.67 -8.70 -3.08
C PHE A 36 -33.23 -10.17 -2.96
N GLY A 37 -32.57 -10.58 -1.88
CA GLY A 37 -32.13 -11.96 -1.65
C GLY A 37 -30.95 -12.43 -2.51
N TRP A 38 -30.25 -11.53 -3.19
CA TRP A 38 -29.13 -11.85 -4.09
C TRP A 38 -27.79 -11.95 -3.36
N VAL A 39 -27.68 -11.34 -2.18
CA VAL A 39 -26.48 -11.37 -1.31
C VAL A 39 -26.90 -11.71 0.11
N ARG A 40 -26.03 -12.44 0.84
CA ARG A 40 -26.18 -12.73 2.27
C ARG A 40 -25.29 -11.82 3.11
N GLU A 41 -25.72 -11.51 4.33
CA GLU A 41 -24.99 -10.63 5.22
C GLU A 41 -23.69 -11.26 5.77
N LEU A 42 -22.88 -10.47 6.47
CA LEU A 42 -21.76 -10.92 7.31
C LEU A 42 -20.75 -11.88 6.62
N ASN A 43 -20.55 -11.72 5.31
CA ASN A 43 -19.71 -12.57 4.45
C ASN A 43 -20.12 -14.06 4.41
N GLU A 44 -21.38 -14.40 4.71
CA GLU A 44 -21.89 -15.78 4.58
C GLU A 44 -21.73 -16.35 3.17
N GLY A 45 -21.97 -15.54 2.13
CA GLY A 45 -21.81 -15.96 0.75
C GLY A 45 -20.38 -16.42 0.44
N VAL A 46 -19.36 -15.70 0.94
CA VAL A 46 -17.95 -16.09 0.77
C VAL A 46 -17.69 -17.43 1.45
N LYS A 47 -18.15 -17.61 2.70
CA LYS A 47 -18.00 -18.88 3.44
C LYS A 47 -18.64 -20.05 2.69
N LYS A 48 -19.83 -19.87 2.11
CA LYS A 48 -20.51 -20.94 1.37
C LYS A 48 -19.79 -21.28 0.06
N ILE A 49 -19.16 -20.33 -0.66
CA ILE A 49 -18.32 -20.66 -1.82
C ILE A 49 -17.14 -21.58 -1.43
N PHE A 50 -16.45 -21.31 -0.32
CA PHE A 50 -15.37 -22.21 0.14
C PHE A 50 -15.88 -23.61 0.50
N ILE A 51 -17.07 -23.69 1.12
CA ILE A 51 -17.72 -24.97 1.44
C ILE A 51 -18.11 -25.71 0.15
N ASP A 52 -18.83 -25.05 -0.77
CA ASP A 52 -19.34 -25.63 -2.03
C ASP A 52 -18.20 -26.15 -2.92
N MET A 53 -17.07 -25.43 -2.99
CA MET A 53 -15.91 -25.89 -3.76
C MET A 53 -15.23 -27.08 -3.09
N SER A 54 -15.18 -27.14 -1.75
CA SER A 54 -14.69 -28.33 -1.03
C SER A 54 -15.62 -29.55 -1.15
N GLU A 55 -16.94 -29.34 -1.11
CA GLU A 55 -17.96 -30.38 -1.34
C GLU A 55 -17.92 -30.89 -2.79
N GLY A 56 -17.53 -30.03 -3.74
CA GLY A 56 -17.37 -30.35 -5.16
C GLY A 56 -16.01 -30.95 -5.58
N ASN A 57 -15.07 -31.18 -4.65
CA ASN A 57 -13.66 -31.55 -4.97
C ASN A 57 -12.96 -30.57 -5.94
N LEU A 58 -13.32 -29.29 -5.89
CA LEU A 58 -12.66 -28.22 -6.65
C LEU A 58 -11.52 -27.61 -5.82
N GLU A 59 -10.53 -27.01 -6.48
CA GLU A 59 -9.54 -26.20 -5.77
C GLU A 59 -10.23 -25.01 -5.07
N ALA A 60 -9.77 -24.69 -3.86
CA ALA A 60 -10.33 -23.60 -3.07
C ALA A 60 -10.21 -22.26 -3.83
N PRO A 61 -11.21 -21.37 -3.75
CA PRO A 61 -11.24 -20.15 -4.56
C PRO A 61 -10.05 -19.25 -4.25
N MET A 62 -9.14 -19.13 -5.22
CA MET A 62 -7.94 -18.29 -5.19
C MET A 62 -8.31 -16.80 -5.25
N TYR A 63 -8.84 -16.27 -4.14
CA TYR A 63 -8.99 -14.83 -3.96
C TYR A 63 -7.60 -14.20 -3.76
N SER A 64 -7.02 -13.71 -4.87
CA SER A 64 -5.82 -12.88 -4.89
C SER A 64 -6.13 -11.50 -4.30
N ASP A 65 -6.29 -11.50 -2.99
CA ASP A 65 -6.56 -10.31 -2.19
C ASP A 65 -5.41 -9.32 -2.33
N TYR A 66 -5.75 -8.04 -2.42
CA TYR A 66 -4.79 -6.94 -2.38
C TYR A 66 -4.27 -6.69 -0.94
N ALA A 67 -4.27 -7.73 -0.08
CA ALA A 67 -3.78 -7.71 1.30
C ALA A 67 -2.29 -7.35 1.39
N ASN A 68 -1.52 -7.64 0.34
CA ASN A 68 -0.12 -7.26 0.19
C ASN A 68 0.04 -5.94 -0.60
N THR A 69 -0.93 -5.04 -0.53
CA THR A 69 -0.82 -3.67 -1.06
C THR A 69 -1.12 -2.65 0.03
N VAL A 70 -0.23 -1.68 0.15
CA VAL A 70 -0.43 -0.48 0.95
C VAL A 70 -1.47 0.41 0.25
N ARG A 71 -2.47 0.91 0.99
CA ARG A 71 -3.45 1.88 0.47
C ARG A 71 -3.19 3.26 1.03
N LEU A 72 -3.19 4.25 0.14
CA LEU A 72 -3.23 5.65 0.52
C LEU A 72 -4.63 6.02 1.00
N THR A 73 -4.72 6.61 2.19
CA THR A 73 -5.96 7.03 2.83
C THR A 73 -5.84 8.49 3.27
N TYR A 74 -6.90 9.27 3.04
CA TYR A 74 -6.87 10.73 3.22
C TYR A 74 -7.68 11.13 4.45
N TYR A 75 -7.16 12.06 5.26
CA TYR A 75 -7.81 12.51 6.47
C TYR A 75 -7.88 14.04 6.55
N ILE A 76 -9.00 14.56 7.06
CA ILE A 76 -9.11 15.94 7.54
C ILE A 76 -8.62 15.95 8.99
N ARG A 77 -7.61 16.77 9.31
CA ARG A 77 -7.29 17.10 10.71
C ARG A 77 -8.36 18.06 11.21
N VAL A 78 -9.06 17.69 12.28
CA VAL A 78 -10.27 18.40 12.77
C VAL A 78 -9.92 19.35 13.91
N LEU A 79 -9.12 18.87 14.87
CA LEU A 79 -8.58 19.63 16.01
C LEU A 79 -7.35 18.91 16.54
N GLY A 80 -6.44 19.66 17.15
CA GLY A 80 -5.27 19.11 17.82
C GLY A 80 -4.36 20.19 18.40
N ASP A 81 -3.64 19.81 19.44
CA ASP A 81 -2.50 20.53 20.02
C ASP A 81 -1.21 19.73 19.75
N SER A 82 -0.15 19.94 20.54
CA SER A 82 1.10 19.18 20.41
C SER A 82 1.02 17.73 20.94
N TYR A 83 -0.08 17.33 21.59
CA TYR A 83 -0.23 16.03 22.26
C TYR A 83 -1.43 15.21 21.76
N SER A 84 -2.36 15.82 21.03
CA SER A 84 -3.57 15.20 20.54
C SER A 84 -3.85 15.56 19.08
N MET A 85 -4.19 14.57 18.25
CA MET A 85 -4.51 14.78 16.83
C MET A 85 -5.83 14.09 16.44
N SER A 86 -6.93 14.83 16.52
CA SER A 86 -8.23 14.36 16.03
C SER A 86 -8.29 14.47 14.52
N SER A 87 -8.56 13.34 13.85
CA SER A 87 -8.67 13.26 12.39
C SER A 87 -9.96 12.57 11.95
N LEU A 88 -10.42 12.88 10.74
CA LEU A 88 -11.62 12.33 10.12
C LEU A 88 -11.28 11.77 8.74
N MET A 89 -11.44 10.47 8.54
CA MET A 89 -11.19 9.80 7.26
C MET A 89 -12.15 10.34 6.18
N ILE A 90 -11.59 10.72 5.04
CA ILE A 90 -12.33 11.16 3.87
C ILE A 90 -12.83 9.93 3.12
N THR A 91 -14.14 9.81 3.00
CA THR A 91 -14.80 8.75 2.22
C THR A 91 -15.38 9.32 0.93
N ASN A 92 -15.65 8.45 -0.05
CA ASN A 92 -16.27 8.83 -1.32
C ASN A 92 -17.58 9.63 -1.11
N PHE A 93 -18.35 9.30 -0.07
CA PHE A 93 -19.56 10.05 0.31
C PHE A 93 -19.26 11.50 0.74
N LEU A 94 -18.14 11.75 1.43
CA LEU A 94 -17.73 13.12 1.76
C LEU A 94 -17.22 13.86 0.52
N MET A 95 -16.48 13.20 -0.36
CA MET A 95 -16.02 13.77 -1.64
C MET A 95 -17.20 14.19 -2.53
N GLU A 96 -18.17 13.29 -2.71
CA GLU A 96 -19.44 13.54 -3.42
C GLU A 96 -20.20 14.72 -2.78
N LYS A 97 -20.46 14.65 -1.47
CA LYS A 97 -21.21 15.67 -0.72
C LYS A 97 -20.57 17.06 -0.76
N TYR A 98 -19.24 17.14 -0.87
CA TYR A 98 -18.53 18.41 -0.98
C TYR A 98 -18.21 18.84 -2.42
N GLY A 99 -18.40 17.98 -3.42
CA GLY A 99 -18.05 18.25 -4.82
C GLY A 99 -16.55 18.44 -4.99
N VAL A 100 -15.79 17.34 -4.83
CA VAL A 100 -14.32 17.30 -4.88
C VAL A 100 -13.88 15.99 -5.56
N THR A 101 -12.97 16.05 -6.52
CA THR A 101 -12.49 14.85 -7.24
C THR A 101 -11.35 14.15 -6.48
N LEU A 102 -10.96 12.94 -6.90
CA LEU A 102 -9.84 12.21 -6.30
C LEU A 102 -8.50 12.89 -6.63
N GLU A 103 -8.40 13.46 -7.81
CA GLU A 103 -7.23 14.16 -8.35
C GLU A 103 -7.04 15.51 -7.63
N GLU A 104 -8.13 16.28 -7.43
CA GLU A 104 -8.12 17.47 -6.58
C GLU A 104 -7.67 17.14 -5.15
N LEU A 105 -8.23 16.06 -4.57
CA LEU A 105 -7.90 15.65 -3.21
C LEU A 105 -6.45 15.20 -3.08
N HIS A 106 -5.95 14.43 -4.05
CA HIS A 106 -4.57 13.93 -4.04
C HIS A 106 -3.56 15.08 -4.19
N ALA A 107 -3.75 15.98 -5.15
CA ALA A 107 -2.87 17.13 -5.36
C ALA A 107 -2.80 18.03 -4.11
N LEU A 108 -3.95 18.35 -3.51
CA LEU A 108 -4.00 19.12 -2.26
C LEU A 108 -3.34 18.37 -1.10
N ALA A 109 -3.51 17.05 -1.00
CA ALA A 109 -2.91 16.28 0.08
C ALA A 109 -1.38 16.20 -0.03
N MET A 110 -0.83 16.09 -1.25
CA MET A 110 0.61 16.12 -1.48
C MET A 110 1.22 17.51 -1.17
N GLU A 111 0.54 18.60 -1.55
CA GLU A 111 0.90 19.97 -1.15
C GLU A 111 0.90 20.12 0.39
N ASN A 112 -0.10 19.59 1.07
CA ASN A 112 -0.18 19.62 2.54
C ASN A 112 0.89 18.73 3.20
N LEU A 113 1.34 17.65 2.56
CA LEU A 113 2.43 16.81 3.06
C LEU A 113 3.75 17.59 3.08
N GLU A 114 4.10 18.24 1.96
CA GLU A 114 5.30 19.07 1.88
C GLU A 114 5.26 20.28 2.83
N GLN A 115 4.08 20.89 3.03
CA GLN A 115 3.96 22.09 3.86
C GLN A 115 3.78 21.82 5.36
N PHE A 116 3.23 20.66 5.76
CA PHE A 116 2.83 20.38 7.15
C PHE A 116 3.30 19.04 7.70
N SER A 117 4.12 18.28 6.98
CA SER A 117 4.79 17.07 7.48
C SER A 117 6.28 17.12 7.12
N PRO A 118 7.05 18.06 7.72
CA PRO A 118 8.50 18.09 7.58
C PRO A 118 9.10 16.73 7.90
N VAL A 119 9.94 16.26 6.98
CA VAL A 119 10.46 14.89 6.95
C VAL A 119 11.68 14.75 7.84
N VAL A 120 11.77 13.62 8.54
CA VAL A 120 12.90 13.26 9.40
C VAL A 120 13.46 11.94 8.90
N CYS A 121 14.72 11.94 8.47
CA CYS A 121 15.46 10.75 8.05
C CYS A 121 16.77 10.69 8.82
N VAL A 122 16.88 9.77 9.78
CA VAL A 122 17.96 9.77 10.78
C VAL A 122 18.53 8.36 10.94
N SER A 123 19.86 8.27 11.04
CA SER A 123 20.60 7.03 11.24
C SER A 123 20.30 6.43 12.62
N LEU A 124 20.01 5.13 12.65
CA LEU A 124 19.81 4.39 13.89
C LEU A 124 21.13 4.13 14.63
N MET A 125 22.27 4.19 13.94
CA MET A 125 23.61 4.10 14.56
C MET A 125 23.92 5.39 15.33
N ASP A 126 23.83 6.54 14.66
CA ASP A 126 24.12 7.86 15.23
C ASP A 126 23.21 8.14 16.44
N THR A 127 21.92 7.76 16.34
CA THR A 127 20.95 7.86 17.45
C THR A 127 21.33 6.97 18.63
N ALA A 128 21.88 5.77 18.37
CA ALA A 128 22.34 4.88 19.42
C ALA A 128 23.66 5.36 20.06
N GLU A 129 24.54 5.99 19.27
CA GLU A 129 25.78 6.58 19.75
C GLU A 129 25.51 7.75 20.70
N GLU A 130 24.61 8.66 20.33
CA GLU A 130 24.15 9.76 21.17
C GLU A 130 23.58 9.28 22.51
N VAL A 131 22.64 8.31 22.48
CA VAL A 131 22.02 7.75 23.69
C VAL A 131 23.02 6.98 24.58
N ILE A 132 24.02 6.31 24.00
CA ILE A 132 25.06 5.63 24.78
C ILE A 132 26.05 6.64 25.36
N ALA A 133 26.46 7.66 24.59
CA ALA A 133 27.37 8.71 25.06
C ALA A 133 26.76 9.51 26.22
N ASP A 134 25.50 9.93 26.11
CA ASP A 134 24.77 10.60 27.21
C ASP A 134 24.75 9.73 28.48
N GLY A 135 24.39 8.44 28.34
CA GLY A 135 24.35 7.48 29.43
C GLY A 135 25.72 7.10 30.02
N LEU A 136 26.82 7.36 29.31
CA LEU A 136 28.20 7.23 29.81
C LEU A 136 28.65 8.51 30.52
N SER A 137 28.34 9.68 29.96
CA SER A 137 28.59 10.99 30.58
C SER A 137 27.90 11.10 31.95
N GLU A 138 26.60 10.80 32.03
CA GLU A 138 25.84 10.83 33.30
C GLU A 138 26.36 9.82 34.35
N ARG A 139 26.78 8.63 33.91
CA ARG A 139 27.08 7.51 34.83
C ARG A 139 28.53 7.45 35.29
N GLU A 140 29.47 7.87 34.45
CA GLU A 140 30.92 7.77 34.70
C GLU A 140 31.61 9.14 34.79
N GLY A 141 30.91 10.24 34.49
CA GLY A 141 31.43 11.61 34.61
C GLY A 141 32.45 11.98 33.53
N LEU A 142 32.43 11.27 32.41
CA LEU A 142 33.25 11.51 31.23
C LEU A 142 32.86 12.82 30.53
N SER A 143 33.79 13.41 29.79
CA SER A 143 33.45 14.51 28.87
C SER A 143 32.70 14.01 27.63
N ASP A 144 31.97 14.91 26.97
CA ASP A 144 31.23 14.68 25.71
C ASP A 144 32.07 14.06 24.56
N GLU A 145 33.40 14.22 24.61
CA GLU A 145 34.37 13.71 23.64
C GLU A 145 34.78 12.27 24.01
N GLU A 146 35.20 12.04 25.26
CA GLU A 146 35.52 10.70 25.79
C GLU A 146 34.30 9.77 25.75
N ALA A 147 33.11 10.27 26.07
CA ALA A 147 31.88 9.49 26.08
C ALA A 147 31.44 9.06 24.67
N ARG A 148 31.68 9.89 23.65
CA ARG A 148 31.44 9.53 22.24
C ARG A 148 32.47 8.52 21.72
N GLU A 149 33.74 8.68 22.08
CA GLU A 149 34.79 7.70 21.73
C GLU A 149 34.43 6.30 22.26
N HIS A 150 34.04 6.20 23.54
CA HIS A 150 33.58 4.93 24.13
C HIS A 150 32.28 4.40 23.50
N ALA A 151 31.32 5.27 23.16
CA ALA A 151 30.09 4.86 22.47
C ALA A 151 30.38 4.29 21.07
N GLY A 152 31.29 4.92 20.32
CA GLY A 152 31.77 4.46 19.02
C GLY A 152 32.48 3.10 19.09
N GLU A 153 33.34 2.86 20.09
CA GLU A 153 33.95 1.54 20.30
C GLU A 153 32.91 0.45 20.59
N ILE A 154 31.87 0.76 21.39
CA ILE A 154 30.77 -0.17 21.69
C ILE A 154 29.97 -0.52 20.41
N ILE A 155 29.60 0.49 19.61
CA ILE A 155 28.75 0.33 18.41
C ILE A 155 29.50 -0.29 17.22
N SER A 156 30.83 -0.14 17.15
CA SER A 156 31.68 -0.66 16.06
C SER A 156 31.58 -2.19 15.86
N ASN A 157 31.02 -2.93 16.82
CA ASN A 157 30.80 -4.37 16.75
C ASN A 157 29.58 -4.80 15.92
N GLY A 158 29.55 -4.41 14.64
CA GLY A 158 28.81 -5.12 13.59
C GLY A 158 27.32 -4.81 13.44
N GLY A 159 26.88 -3.58 13.75
CA GLY A 159 25.54 -3.12 13.40
C GLY A 159 25.28 -3.10 11.88
N MET A 160 24.02 -3.23 11.47
CA MET A 160 23.59 -2.97 10.09
C MET A 160 23.34 -1.46 9.91
N GLU A 161 23.92 -0.84 8.88
CA GLU A 161 23.66 0.55 8.53
C GLU A 161 22.19 0.71 8.13
N MET A 162 21.42 1.46 8.92
CA MET A 162 19.98 1.62 8.78
C MET A 162 19.54 3.01 9.26
N TYR A 163 18.53 3.57 8.60
CA TYR A 163 17.91 4.84 8.96
C TYR A 163 16.41 4.64 9.19
N TYR A 164 15.77 5.46 10.02
CA TYR A 164 14.31 5.56 10.04
C TYR A 164 13.86 6.82 9.30
N LEU A 165 12.77 6.70 8.53
CA LEU A 165 12.12 7.78 7.81
C LEU A 165 10.70 8.00 8.36
N SER A 166 10.45 9.20 8.89
CA SER A 166 9.16 9.63 9.45
C SER A 166 8.95 11.14 9.20
N ASN A 167 8.05 11.77 9.96
CA ASN A 167 7.91 13.22 10.07
C ASN A 167 8.26 13.70 11.49
N GLU A 168 8.45 15.00 11.69
CA GLU A 168 8.78 15.59 13.01
C GLU A 168 7.77 15.22 14.12
N PHE A 169 6.51 14.99 13.76
CA PHE A 169 5.45 14.61 14.71
C PHE A 169 5.48 13.12 15.09
N LYS A 170 6.26 12.28 14.39
CA LYS A 170 6.31 10.81 14.52
C LYS A 170 4.92 10.15 14.40
N ILE A 171 4.02 10.74 13.61
CA ILE A 171 2.66 10.22 13.39
C ILE A 171 2.32 10.18 11.90
N ASN A 172 1.95 8.99 11.42
CA ASN A 172 1.67 8.67 10.01
C ASN A 172 2.85 8.96 9.06
N GLY A 173 4.08 9.11 9.57
CA GLY A 173 5.26 9.57 8.84
C GLY A 173 5.78 8.62 7.77
N ALA A 174 5.39 7.34 7.79
CA ALA A 174 5.69 6.39 6.73
C ALA A 174 5.20 6.87 5.35
N VAL A 175 4.17 7.72 5.31
CA VAL A 175 3.64 8.29 4.06
C VAL A 175 4.60 9.24 3.36
N CYS A 176 5.62 9.79 4.05
CA CYS A 176 6.61 10.68 3.45
C CYS A 176 7.38 10.02 2.28
N ILE A 177 7.56 8.69 2.29
CA ILE A 177 8.27 7.97 1.21
C ILE A 177 7.57 8.03 -0.15
N ILE A 178 6.27 8.40 -0.22
CA ILE A 178 5.57 8.49 -1.53
C ILE A 178 5.92 9.78 -2.30
N ASN A 179 6.62 10.73 -1.67
CA ASN A 179 7.04 11.96 -2.32
C ASN A 179 8.40 11.76 -3.02
N GLU A 180 8.47 12.01 -4.32
CA GLU A 180 9.68 11.87 -5.16
C GLU A 180 10.86 12.71 -4.64
N LYS A 181 10.60 13.90 -4.06
CA LYS A 181 11.64 14.75 -3.44
C LYS A 181 12.22 14.11 -2.17
N VAL A 182 11.38 13.43 -1.39
CA VAL A 182 11.83 12.66 -0.21
C VAL A 182 12.61 11.43 -0.65
N GLN A 183 12.18 10.75 -1.71
CA GLN A 183 12.94 9.63 -2.27
C GLN A 183 14.34 10.05 -2.73
N GLN A 184 14.45 11.18 -3.43
CA GLN A 184 15.75 11.73 -3.82
C GLN A 184 16.58 12.19 -2.60
N MET A 185 15.97 12.89 -1.64
CA MET A 185 16.65 13.30 -0.40
C MET A 185 17.24 12.10 0.36
N VAL A 186 16.49 10.99 0.44
CA VAL A 186 16.99 9.74 1.03
C VAL A 186 18.11 9.14 0.16
N ALA A 187 17.96 9.12 -1.17
CA ALA A 187 19.01 8.64 -2.07
C ALA A 187 20.32 9.46 -1.96
N ASP A 188 20.23 10.79 -1.80
CA ASP A 188 21.36 11.67 -1.61
C ASP A 188 22.02 11.44 -0.23
N GLN A 189 21.21 11.35 0.83
CA GLN A 189 21.69 11.09 2.21
C GLN A 189 22.37 9.72 2.35
N VAL A 190 21.80 8.67 1.76
CA VAL A 190 22.42 7.34 1.77
C VAL A 190 23.44 7.15 0.65
N GLY A 191 23.62 8.11 -0.27
CA GLY A 191 24.59 8.01 -1.37
C GLY A 191 24.29 6.90 -2.39
N GLY A 192 23.02 6.71 -2.75
CA GLY A 192 22.60 5.83 -3.85
C GLY A 192 21.33 5.01 -3.57
N ASP A 193 21.30 3.81 -4.15
CA ASP A 193 20.20 2.85 -4.04
C ASP A 193 19.93 2.37 -2.61
N TYR A 194 18.65 2.19 -2.25
CA TYR A 194 18.22 1.66 -0.96
C TYR A 194 16.99 0.75 -1.05
N TYR A 195 16.80 -0.06 -0.01
CA TYR A 195 15.56 -0.76 0.31
C TYR A 195 14.73 0.04 1.32
N VAL A 196 13.41 -0.14 1.27
CA VAL A 196 12.46 0.40 2.24
C VAL A 196 11.67 -0.74 2.86
N LEU A 197 11.82 -0.88 4.18
CA LEU A 197 11.16 -1.86 5.02
C LEU A 197 10.03 -1.15 5.78
N PRO A 198 8.76 -1.54 5.61
CA PRO A 198 7.69 -1.06 6.48
C PRO A 198 7.97 -1.44 7.93
N SER A 199 7.92 -0.46 8.84
CA SER A 199 7.98 -0.69 10.30
C SER A 199 6.56 -0.56 10.87
N SER A 200 5.94 0.59 10.62
CA SER A 200 4.59 0.91 11.06
C SER A 200 3.96 1.92 10.10
N VAL A 201 2.72 2.37 10.34
CA VAL A 201 2.19 3.56 9.65
C VAL A 201 2.94 4.85 10.03
N HIS A 202 3.71 4.84 11.13
CA HIS A 202 4.43 5.99 11.67
C HIS A 202 5.82 6.17 11.04
N GLU A 203 6.53 5.09 10.68
CA GLU A 203 7.82 5.16 10.00
C GLU A 203 8.13 3.95 9.10
N VAL A 204 9.08 4.14 8.20
CA VAL A 204 9.72 3.06 7.43
C VAL A 204 11.22 3.04 7.72
N ILE A 205 11.83 1.86 7.71
CA ILE A 205 13.28 1.70 7.81
C ILE A 205 13.89 1.72 6.41
N ILE A 206 14.95 2.50 6.23
CA ILE A 206 15.76 2.59 5.02
C ILE A 206 17.03 1.77 5.23
N VAL A 207 17.36 0.89 4.28
CA VAL A 207 18.59 0.08 4.29
C VAL A 207 19.35 0.32 2.98
N PRO A 208 20.55 0.93 2.99
CA PRO A 208 21.32 1.16 1.76
C PRO A 208 21.72 -0.16 1.08
N LYS A 209 21.62 -0.26 -0.25
CA LYS A 209 21.92 -1.54 -0.94
C LYS A 209 23.40 -1.96 -0.79
N ARG A 210 24.32 -1.02 -0.51
CA ARG A 210 25.75 -1.29 -0.23
C ARG A 210 26.01 -2.23 0.95
N VAL A 211 25.03 -2.40 1.86
CA VAL A 211 25.15 -3.31 3.01
C VAL A 211 25.04 -4.79 2.56
N ASN A 212 24.70 -5.04 1.29
CA ASN A 212 24.69 -6.36 0.63
C ASN A 212 23.78 -7.43 1.28
N VAL A 213 22.81 -7.01 2.09
CA VAL A 213 21.75 -7.88 2.63
C VAL A 213 20.77 -8.24 1.51
N SER A 214 20.33 -9.50 1.43
CA SER A 214 19.41 -9.91 0.38
C SER A 214 17.98 -9.38 0.64
N PRO A 215 17.19 -9.10 -0.42
CA PRO A 215 15.77 -8.78 -0.29
C PRO A 215 14.97 -9.83 0.48
N ARG A 216 15.44 -11.09 0.50
CA ARG A 216 14.81 -12.17 1.25
C ARG A 216 15.02 -12.01 2.75
N GLU A 217 16.26 -11.81 3.20
CA GLU A 217 16.57 -11.64 4.63
C GLU A 217 15.86 -10.41 5.21
N LEU A 218 15.82 -9.31 4.46
CA LEU A 218 15.07 -8.10 4.82
C LEU A 218 13.56 -8.36 4.90
N THR A 219 13.00 -9.20 4.02
CA THR A 219 11.58 -9.61 4.09
C THR A 219 11.33 -10.53 5.31
N ASP A 220 12.22 -11.50 5.55
CA ASP A 220 12.12 -12.42 6.68
C ASP A 220 12.27 -11.67 8.03
N MET A 221 13.05 -10.59 8.09
CA MET A 221 13.12 -9.65 9.22
C MET A 221 11.81 -8.88 9.45
N VAL A 222 11.25 -8.25 8.42
CA VAL A 222 9.97 -7.50 8.52
C VAL A 222 8.84 -8.41 8.99
N ASN A 223 8.70 -9.60 8.37
CA ASN A 223 7.73 -10.62 8.79
C ASN A 223 7.87 -10.98 10.28
N ALA A 224 9.11 -11.15 10.76
CA ALA A 224 9.38 -11.58 12.13
C ALA A 224 9.13 -10.49 13.18
N VAL A 225 9.18 -9.20 12.81
CA VAL A 225 8.81 -8.06 13.66
C VAL A 225 7.30 -7.83 13.62
N ASN A 226 6.70 -7.76 12.43
CA ASN A 226 5.26 -7.56 12.24
C ASN A 226 4.44 -8.60 13.02
N ALA A 227 4.80 -9.89 12.91
CA ALA A 227 4.08 -10.98 13.57
C ALA A 227 4.24 -11.07 15.10
N LYS A 228 5.01 -10.17 15.74
CA LYS A 228 5.32 -10.21 17.18
C LYS A 228 5.12 -8.88 17.92
N CYS A 229 5.36 -7.76 17.25
CA CYS A 229 5.60 -6.47 17.91
C CYS A 229 4.72 -5.32 17.39
N VAL A 230 4.10 -5.45 16.20
CA VAL A 230 3.32 -4.37 15.57
C VAL A 230 1.82 -4.60 15.78
N SER A 231 1.07 -3.57 16.15
CA SER A 231 -0.38 -3.70 16.34
C SER A 231 -1.17 -3.64 15.02
N GLU A 232 -2.41 -4.13 15.01
CA GLU A 232 -3.27 -4.15 13.80
C GLU A 232 -3.55 -2.74 13.22
N ASP A 233 -3.55 -1.69 14.06
CA ASP A 233 -3.76 -0.30 13.64
C ASP A 233 -2.48 0.39 13.12
N GLU A 234 -1.30 -0.20 13.41
CA GLU A 234 0.03 0.27 13.01
C GLU A 234 0.62 -0.55 11.85
N TYR A 235 0.11 -1.76 11.58
CA TYR A 235 0.62 -2.66 10.55
C TYR A 235 0.54 -2.07 9.12
N LEU A 236 1.70 -1.93 8.48
CA LEU A 236 1.84 -1.27 7.18
C LEU A 236 2.05 -2.21 5.98
N SER A 237 2.89 -3.25 6.07
CA SER A 237 3.06 -4.28 5.00
C SER A 237 4.21 -5.26 5.33
N ASP A 238 4.01 -6.54 5.06
CA ASP A 238 5.07 -7.58 5.04
C ASP A 238 6.02 -7.49 3.81
N ASN A 239 5.63 -6.75 2.78
CA ASN A 239 6.41 -6.56 1.55
C ASN A 239 7.39 -5.41 1.72
N ILE A 240 8.66 -5.65 1.37
CA ILE A 240 9.66 -4.59 1.23
C ILE A 240 9.64 -3.96 -0.18
N TYR A 241 10.19 -2.76 -0.26
CA TYR A 241 10.30 -1.96 -1.47
C TYR A 241 11.76 -1.57 -1.72
N GLN A 242 12.04 -0.99 -2.88
CA GLN A 242 13.34 -0.48 -3.26
C GLN A 242 13.20 0.84 -4.02
N TYR A 243 14.23 1.67 -3.92
CA TYR A 243 14.49 2.76 -4.85
C TYR A 243 15.66 2.38 -5.76
N ASP A 244 15.60 2.83 -7.01
CA ASP A 244 16.71 2.86 -7.96
C ASP A 244 17.02 4.34 -8.19
N ALA A 245 18.21 4.78 -7.79
CA ALA A 245 18.61 6.18 -7.80
C ALA A 245 19.06 6.68 -9.19
N LYS A 246 19.22 5.78 -10.17
CA LYS A 246 19.57 6.09 -11.55
C LYS A 246 18.33 6.21 -12.44
N GLU A 247 17.34 5.36 -12.22
CA GLU A 247 16.05 5.36 -12.92
C GLU A 247 14.97 6.17 -12.16
N HIS A 248 15.33 6.78 -11.02
CA HIS A 248 14.45 7.47 -10.06
C HIS A 248 13.20 6.67 -9.68
N LYS A 249 13.34 5.35 -9.52
CA LYS A 249 12.21 4.41 -9.55
C LYS A 249 11.96 3.73 -8.22
N PHE A 250 10.94 4.19 -7.49
CA PHE A 250 10.38 3.44 -6.37
C PHE A 250 9.57 2.23 -6.87
N SER A 251 9.81 1.04 -6.32
CA SER A 251 9.12 -0.20 -6.71
C SER A 251 9.07 -1.23 -5.58
N ARG A 252 8.07 -2.12 -5.58
CA ARG A 252 8.02 -3.25 -4.64
C ARG A 252 9.04 -4.31 -5.05
N CYS A 253 9.81 -4.85 -4.11
CA CYS A 253 10.67 -6.00 -4.40
C CYS A 253 9.80 -7.22 -4.72
N VAL A 254 10.02 -7.84 -5.89
CA VAL A 254 9.30 -9.04 -6.31
C VAL A 254 10.14 -10.27 -5.98
N PRO A 255 9.69 -11.18 -5.09
CA PRO A 255 10.42 -12.41 -4.81
C PRO A 255 10.60 -13.26 -6.07
N GLU A 256 11.80 -13.83 -6.28
CA GLU A 256 12.18 -14.50 -7.54
C GLU A 256 11.22 -15.60 -8.01
N ARG A 257 10.51 -16.26 -7.07
CA ARG A 257 9.47 -17.25 -7.38
C ARG A 257 8.36 -16.70 -8.29
N ASN A 258 8.11 -15.39 -8.25
CA ASN A 258 7.11 -14.73 -9.09
C ASN A 258 7.67 -14.22 -10.41
N LEU A 259 9.00 -14.04 -10.55
CA LEU A 259 9.60 -13.63 -11.83
C LEU A 259 9.32 -14.67 -12.92
N LYS A 260 9.46 -15.97 -12.61
CA LYS A 260 9.17 -17.04 -13.56
C LYS A 260 7.72 -17.03 -14.03
N LYS A 261 6.76 -16.90 -13.11
CA LYS A 261 5.32 -16.82 -13.45
C LYS A 261 4.95 -15.56 -14.23
N ASN A 262 5.59 -14.43 -13.95
CA ASN A 262 5.34 -13.20 -14.72
C ASN A 262 5.90 -13.33 -16.13
N LEU A 263 7.12 -13.83 -16.32
CA LEU A 263 7.65 -14.11 -17.67
C LEU A 263 6.82 -15.15 -18.44
N GLU A 264 6.22 -16.14 -17.76
CA GLU A 264 5.29 -17.10 -18.40
C GLU A 264 3.97 -16.43 -18.85
N LEU A 265 3.52 -15.36 -18.18
CA LEU A 265 2.33 -14.58 -18.56
C LEU A 265 2.62 -13.51 -19.62
N ASP A 266 3.80 -12.89 -19.58
CA ASP A 266 4.25 -11.86 -20.53
C ASP A 266 4.66 -12.45 -21.91
N LEU A 267 4.60 -13.79 -22.08
CA LEU A 267 5.02 -14.51 -23.29
C LEU A 267 3.88 -15.08 -24.15
N GLU A 268 2.60 -14.95 -23.75
CA GLU A 268 1.50 -15.25 -24.69
C GLU A 268 1.36 -14.11 -25.72
N PRO A 269 1.50 -14.39 -27.03
CA PRO A 269 1.50 -13.35 -28.04
C PRO A 269 0.10 -12.78 -28.25
N ALA A 270 -0.05 -11.46 -28.06
CA ALA A 270 -1.21 -10.73 -28.55
C ALA A 270 -1.23 -10.78 -30.09
N VAL A 271 -2.04 -11.68 -30.65
CA VAL A 271 -2.28 -11.76 -32.10
C VAL A 271 -3.21 -10.61 -32.51
N ASP A 272 -2.78 -9.88 -33.53
CA ASP A 272 -3.25 -8.53 -33.85
C ASP A 272 -4.62 -8.48 -34.55
N VAL A 273 -5.21 -7.28 -34.59
CA VAL A 273 -6.50 -6.96 -35.20
C VAL A 273 -6.38 -6.93 -36.73
N GLN A 274 -7.40 -7.43 -37.43
CA GLN A 274 -7.68 -7.02 -38.80
C GLN A 274 -9.18 -6.79 -39.03
N GLU A 275 -9.53 -5.56 -39.40
CA GLU A 275 -10.83 -5.23 -39.96
C GLU A 275 -10.88 -5.62 -41.44
N GLU A 276 -12.00 -6.18 -41.90
CA GLU A 276 -12.45 -5.93 -43.28
C GLU A 276 -13.96 -5.64 -43.33
N LYS A 277 -14.30 -4.57 -44.04
CA LYS A 277 -15.62 -4.30 -44.58
C LYS A 277 -15.46 -3.95 -46.05
N ASN A 278 -15.99 -4.77 -46.96
CA ASN A 278 -16.60 -4.22 -48.17
C ASN A 278 -17.62 -5.14 -48.88
N THR A 279 -18.78 -4.53 -49.07
CA THR A 279 -19.90 -4.70 -50.01
C THR A 279 -19.79 -5.58 -51.28
N LEU A 280 -20.97 -6.10 -51.70
CA LEU A 280 -21.49 -6.39 -53.07
C LEU A 280 -21.65 -7.85 -53.56
N GLN A 281 -22.92 -8.32 -53.47
CA GLN A 281 -23.71 -9.10 -54.44
C GLN A 281 -23.05 -10.01 -55.50
N SER A 282 -23.47 -11.28 -55.54
CA SER A 282 -24.13 -11.92 -56.71
C SER A 282 -24.62 -13.36 -56.42
N GLY A 283 -25.60 -13.86 -57.19
CA GLY A 283 -25.91 -15.31 -57.29
C GLY A 283 -27.17 -15.83 -56.57
N LEU A 284 -28.24 -16.09 -57.34
CA LEU A 284 -29.32 -17.07 -57.04
C LEU A 284 -29.05 -18.33 -57.89
N PRO A 285 -29.45 -19.54 -57.43
CA PRO A 285 -30.84 -20.05 -57.59
C PRO A 285 -31.43 -20.58 -56.26
N GLU A 286 -32.76 -20.63 -56.03
CA GLU A 286 -33.81 -21.43 -56.67
C GLU A 286 -33.56 -22.96 -56.58
N GLN A 287 -34.44 -23.83 -56.04
CA GLN A 287 -35.85 -23.73 -55.56
C GLN A 287 -35.99 -24.41 -54.15
N SER A 288 -37.10 -24.97 -53.57
CA SER A 288 -38.44 -25.38 -54.06
C SER A 288 -39.53 -25.51 -52.94
N HIS A 289 -40.23 -26.66 -52.85
CA HIS A 289 -41.45 -27.02 -52.07
C HIS A 289 -41.14 -27.50 -50.63
N GLU A 290 -42.04 -27.57 -49.62
CA GLU A 290 -43.44 -27.12 -49.43
C GLU A 290 -43.78 -27.00 -47.90
N PRO A 291 -44.94 -26.42 -47.47
CA PRO A 291 -45.18 -25.99 -46.07
C PRO A 291 -46.14 -26.85 -45.21
N MET A 292 -45.98 -26.83 -43.89
CA MET A 292 -47.00 -27.27 -42.92
C MET A 292 -47.24 -26.32 -41.72
N LYS A 293 -48.17 -25.38 -41.94
CA LYS A 293 -49.24 -24.88 -41.05
C LYS A 293 -49.04 -24.84 -39.51
N HIS A 294 -49.20 -23.66 -38.94
CA HIS A 294 -49.67 -23.48 -37.55
C HIS A 294 -51.08 -24.09 -37.35
N SER A 295 -51.34 -24.57 -36.14
CA SER A 295 -52.68 -24.75 -35.55
C SER A 295 -52.57 -24.57 -34.04
N GLY A 296 -53.57 -23.98 -33.38
CA GLY A 296 -53.51 -23.65 -31.95
C GLY A 296 -54.84 -23.83 -31.23
N ARG A 297 -54.72 -24.26 -29.96
CA ARG A 297 -55.69 -24.23 -28.85
C ARG A 297 -54.86 -24.46 -27.58
N ILE A 298 -55.01 -23.75 -26.46
CA ILE A 298 -56.23 -23.31 -25.75
C ILE A 298 -57.12 -24.49 -25.36
N HIS A 299 -56.80 -25.07 -24.21
CA HIS A 299 -57.76 -25.28 -23.13
C HIS A 299 -57.07 -24.98 -21.79
#